data_AF-A0A497MHY8-F1
#
_entry.id   AF-A0A497MHY8-F1
#
_cell.length_a   1.000
_cell.length_b   1.000
_cell.length_c   1.000
_cell.angle_alpha   90.00
_cell.angle_beta   90.00
_cell.angle_gamma   90.00
#
_symmetry.space_group_name_H-M   'P 1'
#
loop_
_entity.id
_entity.type
_entity.pdbx_description
1 polymer ?
#
loop_
_entity_poly.entity_id
_entity_poly.type
_entity_poly.pdbx_seq_one_letter_code
_entity_poly.pdbx_strand_id
1 'polypeptide(L)'
;MTVNLDSPGEISAVDRYGMRDALEAFPKLCREALKIGLEADLSRLEGKNFSNVVFLGMGGSAIGGSLIRDWAYDRLKVPMEVCRDLLLPGYVDRETLIVAVSYSGNT
;
A
#
# COMPACT_ATOMS: atom_id res chain seq x y z
N MET A 1 11.99 -24.33 -25.00
CA MET A 1 12.47 -24.94 -23.74
C MET A 1 11.31 -24.95 -22.77
N THR A 2 11.06 -26.10 -22.13
CA THR A 2 10.06 -26.21 -21.06
C THR A 2 10.82 -26.13 -19.74
N VAL A 3 10.41 -25.24 -18.85
CA VAL A 3 11.00 -25.11 -17.50
C VAL A 3 10.24 -26.04 -16.57
N ASN A 4 10.95 -26.86 -15.78
CA ASN A 4 10.33 -27.63 -14.72
C ASN A 4 10.11 -26.75 -13.46
N LEU A 5 8.86 -26.44 -13.15
CA LEU A 5 8.50 -25.62 -11.99
C LEU A 5 8.65 -26.38 -10.64
N ASP A 6 8.92 -27.68 -10.67
CA ASP A 6 9.25 -28.47 -9.47
C ASP A 6 10.75 -28.49 -9.18
N SER A 7 11.58 -27.87 -10.03
CA SER A 7 13.03 -27.82 -9.90
C SER A 7 13.48 -26.43 -9.44
N PRO A 8 13.88 -26.25 -8.16
CA PRO A 8 14.37 -24.98 -7.64
C PRO A 8 15.45 -24.34 -8.49
N GLY A 9 16.41 -25.14 -8.99
CA GLY A 9 17.51 -24.64 -9.81
C GLY A 9 17.08 -24.15 -11.19
N GLU A 10 16.08 -24.80 -11.80
CA GLU A 10 15.54 -24.35 -13.08
C GLU A 10 14.68 -23.10 -12.94
N ILE A 11 13.91 -22.98 -11.85
CA ILE A 11 13.17 -21.75 -11.53
C ILE A 11 14.13 -20.58 -11.37
N SER A 12 15.20 -20.74 -10.57
CA SER A 12 16.19 -19.69 -10.36
C SER A 12 16.89 -19.25 -11.66
N ALA A 13 17.04 -20.16 -12.64
CA ALA A 13 17.63 -19.84 -13.94
C ALA A 13 16.73 -18.93 -14.81
N VAL A 14 15.41 -18.89 -14.56
CA VAL A 14 14.46 -18.08 -15.33
C VAL A 14 13.84 -16.92 -14.55
N ASP A 15 13.92 -16.93 -13.22
CA ASP A 15 13.44 -15.87 -12.34
C ASP A 15 14.42 -14.69 -12.28
N ARG A 16 14.47 -13.93 -13.37
CA ARG A 16 15.40 -12.81 -13.55
C ARG A 16 15.31 -11.71 -12.49
N TYR A 17 14.18 -11.62 -11.80
CA TYR A 17 13.89 -10.54 -10.85
C TYR A 17 13.72 -11.03 -9.42
N GLY A 18 13.95 -12.31 -9.14
CA GLY A 18 13.86 -12.88 -7.79
C GLY A 18 12.45 -12.85 -7.21
N MET A 19 11.42 -13.01 -8.04
CA MET A 19 10.03 -13.02 -7.59
C MET A 19 9.76 -14.15 -6.59
N ARG A 20 10.42 -15.30 -6.74
CA ARG A 20 10.31 -16.41 -5.80
C ARG A 20 10.69 -15.98 -4.39
N ASP A 21 11.85 -15.36 -4.22
CA ASP A 21 12.34 -14.91 -2.91
C ASP A 21 11.40 -13.85 -2.32
N ALA A 22 10.86 -12.95 -3.16
CA ALA A 22 9.87 -11.97 -2.73
C ALA A 22 8.58 -12.62 -2.18
N LEU A 23 8.10 -13.69 -2.84
CA LEU A 23 6.94 -14.45 -2.39
C LEU A 23 7.24 -15.24 -1.11
N GLU A 24 8.39 -15.90 -1.02
CA GLU A 24 8.81 -16.63 0.19
C GLU A 24 8.98 -15.69 1.39
N ALA A 25 9.46 -14.46 1.16
CA ALA A 25 9.60 -13.44 2.20
C ALA A 25 8.28 -12.80 2.63
N PHE A 26 7.21 -12.90 1.83
CA PHE A 26 5.97 -12.16 2.05
C PHE A 26 5.37 -12.34 3.46
N PRO A 27 5.25 -13.55 4.05
CA PRO A 27 4.72 -13.70 5.41
C PRO A 27 5.54 -12.96 6.48
N LYS A 28 6.87 -12.91 6.31
CA LYS A 28 7.76 -12.14 7.22
C LYS A 28 7.50 -10.65 7.05
N LEU A 29 7.45 -10.17 5.80
CA LEU A 29 7.18 -8.77 5.48
C LEU A 29 5.83 -8.30 6.05
N CYS A 30 4.79 -9.14 6.00
CA CYS A 30 3.50 -8.81 6.62
C CYS A 30 3.58 -8.62 8.13
N ARG A 31 4.32 -9.48 8.84
CA ARG A 31 4.50 -9.35 10.31
C ARG A 31 5.28 -8.10 10.67
N GLU A 32 6.30 -7.78 9.88
CA GLU A 32 7.11 -6.57 10.06
C GLU A 32 6.29 -5.31 9.79
N ALA A 33 5.51 -5.28 8.70
CA ALA A 33 4.61 -4.18 8.38
C ALA A 33 3.56 -3.96 9.48
N LEU A 34 2.99 -5.03 10.04
CA LEU A 34 2.06 -4.94 11.17
C LEU A 34 2.74 -4.32 12.39
N LYS A 35 3.96 -4.77 12.72
CA LYS A 35 4.73 -4.21 13.83
C LYS A 35 4.98 -2.71 13.63
N ILE A 36 5.45 -2.31 12.46
CA ILE A 36 5.67 -0.90 12.10
C ILE A 36 4.39 -0.09 12.28
N GLY A 37 3.25 -0.60 11.81
CA GLY A 37 1.96 0.07 11.94
C GLY A 37 1.48 0.22 13.38
N LEU A 38 1.69 -0.79 14.22
CA LEU A 38 1.32 -0.76 15.65
C LEU A 38 2.24 0.15 16.48
N GLU A 39 3.50 0.31 16.08
CA GLU A 39 4.50 1.14 16.77
C GLU A 39 4.56 2.58 16.20
N ALA A 40 3.77 2.90 15.17
CA ALA A 40 3.78 4.22 14.56
C ALA A 40 3.29 5.31 15.54
N ASP A 41 4.11 6.34 15.72
CA ASP A 41 3.72 7.52 16.50
C ASP A 41 2.76 8.41 15.68
N LEU A 42 1.49 8.44 16.11
CA LEU A 42 0.44 9.24 15.52
C LEU A 42 0.09 10.49 16.33
N SER A 43 0.88 10.84 17.36
CA SER A 43 0.63 12.00 18.25
C SER A 43 0.43 13.31 17.48
N ARG A 44 1.10 13.47 16.33
CA ARG A 44 0.98 14.65 15.45
C ARG A 44 -0.39 14.81 14.79
N LEU A 45 -1.23 13.79 14.86
CA LEU A 45 -2.60 13.77 14.34
C LEU A 45 -3.64 13.99 15.44
N GLU A 46 -3.25 13.96 16.73
CA GLU A 46 -4.17 14.15 17.84
C GLU A 46 -4.87 15.52 17.77
N GLY A 47 -6.18 15.51 18.02
CA GLY A 47 -7.02 16.72 17.97
C GLY A 47 -7.27 17.27 16.57
N LYS A 48 -6.70 16.68 15.51
CA LYS A 48 -7.02 17.08 14.13
C LYS A 48 -8.34 16.45 13.69
N ASN A 49 -9.16 17.27 13.06
CA ASN A 49 -10.35 16.82 12.35
C ASN A 49 -10.05 16.87 10.85
N PHE A 50 -10.45 15.81 10.15
CA PHE A 50 -10.37 15.73 8.70
C PHE A 50 -11.78 15.58 8.14
N SER A 51 -12.06 16.21 7.01
CA SER A 51 -13.35 16.13 6.31
C SER A 51 -13.40 14.97 5.31
N ASN A 52 -12.23 14.52 4.84
CA ASN A 52 -12.06 13.38 3.94
C ASN A 52 -10.64 12.82 4.01
N VAL A 53 -10.47 11.61 3.48
CA VAL A 53 -9.16 10.95 3.28
C VAL A 53 -8.91 10.77 1.80
N VAL A 54 -7.71 11.08 1.32
CA VAL A 54 -7.27 10.73 -0.03
C VAL A 54 -6.01 9.88 0.08
N PHE A 55 -6.11 8.64 -0.38
CA PHE A 55 -5.01 7.70 -0.49
C PHE A 55 -4.38 7.83 -1.87
N LEU A 56 -3.12 8.23 -1.94
CA LEU A 56 -2.35 8.35 -3.18
C LEU A 56 -1.53 7.09 -3.40
N GLY A 57 -1.68 6.48 -4.56
CA GLY A 57 -0.84 5.36 -4.95
C GLY A 57 -1.07 4.96 -6.41
N MET A 58 0.02 4.78 -7.14
CA MET A 58 -0.04 4.32 -8.53
C MET A 58 0.09 2.80 -8.60
N GLY A 59 -0.68 2.16 -9.47
CA GLY A 59 -0.61 0.71 -9.72
C GLY A 59 -0.74 -0.12 -8.43
N GLY A 60 0.26 -0.97 -8.15
CA GLY A 60 0.27 -1.85 -6.98
C GLY A 60 0.21 -1.10 -5.64
N SER A 61 0.73 0.12 -5.56
CA SER A 61 0.69 0.92 -4.33
C SER A 61 -0.73 1.33 -3.93
N ALA A 62 -1.68 1.36 -4.88
CA ALA A 62 -3.09 1.67 -4.63
C ALA A 62 -3.87 0.52 -3.98
N ILE A 63 -3.32 -0.70 -3.99
CA ILE A 63 -4.02 -1.90 -3.52
C ILE A 63 -4.34 -1.78 -2.03
N GLY A 64 -3.38 -1.33 -1.21
CA GLY A 64 -3.57 -1.12 0.22
C GLY A 64 -4.71 -0.15 0.53
N GLY A 65 -4.75 0.99 -0.15
CA GLY A 65 -5.83 1.98 -0.01
C GLY A 65 -7.20 1.42 -0.40
N SER A 66 -7.26 0.60 -1.46
CA SER A 66 -8.50 -0.03 -1.92
C SER A 66 -9.02 -1.04 -0.90
N LEU A 67 -8.13 -1.88 -0.36
CA LEU A 67 -8.47 -2.83 0.70
C LEU A 67 -8.97 -2.12 1.97
N ILE A 68 -8.30 -1.05 2.41
CA ILE A 68 -8.71 -0.29 3.59
C ILE A 68 -10.08 0.34 3.39
N ARG A 69 -10.29 1.00 2.25
CA ARG A 69 -11.57 1.65 1.93
C ARG A 69 -12.72 0.65 1.96
N ASP A 70 -12.54 -0.52 1.36
CA ASP A 70 -13.58 -1.54 1.27
C ASP A 70 -13.80 -2.24 2.63
N TRP A 71 -12.73 -2.53 3.38
CA TRP A 71 -12.80 -3.14 4.71
C TRP A 71 -13.41 -2.22 5.78
N ALA A 72 -13.13 -0.92 5.69
CA ALA A 72 -13.60 0.07 6.65
C ALA A 72 -14.83 0.85 6.15
N TYR A 73 -15.48 0.39 5.07
CA TYR A 73 -16.57 1.10 4.42
C TYR A 73 -17.68 1.55 5.38
N ASP A 74 -18.08 0.68 6.32
CA ASP A 74 -19.10 0.93 7.34
C ASP A 74 -18.55 1.56 8.64
N ARG A 75 -17.24 1.76 8.75
CA ARG A 75 -16.55 2.26 9.95
C ARG A 75 -15.94 3.64 9.76
N LEU A 76 -15.63 4.02 8.53
CA LEU A 76 -15.13 5.34 8.19
C LEU A 76 -16.20 6.39 8.48
N LYS A 77 -15.82 7.41 9.25
CA LYS A 77 -16.71 8.54 9.59
C LYS A 77 -16.72 9.63 8.52
N VAL A 78 -15.75 9.58 7.60
CA VAL A 78 -15.54 10.53 6.52
C VAL A 78 -15.22 9.77 5.24
N PRO A 79 -15.57 10.32 4.07
CA PRO A 79 -15.29 9.66 2.80
C PRO A 79 -13.79 9.45 2.59
N MET A 80 -13.46 8.33 1.95
CA MET A 80 -12.10 7.99 1.54
C MET A 80 -12.05 7.71 0.03
N GLU A 81 -11.20 8.44 -0.68
CA GLU A 81 -10.90 8.21 -2.10
C GLU A 81 -9.51 7.58 -2.27
N VAL A 82 -9.38 6.67 -3.24
CA VAL A 82 -8.08 6.14 -3.67
C VAL A 82 -7.75 6.79 -5.01
N CYS A 83 -6.87 7.80 -4.98
CA CYS A 83 -6.43 8.51 -6.17
C CYS A 83 -5.25 7.76 -6.80
N ARG A 84 -5.42 7.39 -8.07
CA ARG A 84 -4.44 6.68 -8.91
C ARG A 84 -3.99 7.55 -10.08
N ASP A 85 -4.03 8.87 -9.90
CA ASP A 85 -3.66 9.87 -10.88
C ASP A 85 -2.45 10.67 -10.42
N LEU A 86 -1.78 11.31 -11.38
CA LEU A 86 -0.65 12.22 -11.14
C LEU A 86 -1.07 13.57 -10.55
N LEU A 87 -2.36 13.89 -10.63
CA LEU A 87 -2.94 15.13 -10.12
C LEU A 87 -3.80 14.82 -8.89
N LEU A 88 -3.76 15.70 -7.91
CA LEU A 88 -4.68 15.62 -6.77
C LEU A 88 -6.10 15.97 -7.20
N PRO A 89 -7.14 15.34 -6.62
CA PRO A 89 -8.51 15.78 -6.78
C PRO A 89 -8.66 17.26 -6.40
N GLY A 90 -9.44 18.02 -7.17
CA GLY A 90 -9.55 19.48 -6.99
C GLY A 90 -10.17 19.93 -5.67
N TYR A 91 -10.79 19.02 -4.91
CA TYR A 91 -11.37 19.29 -3.59
C TYR A 91 -10.35 19.16 -2.45
N VAL A 92 -9.13 18.67 -2.70
CA VAL A 92 -8.11 18.51 -1.66
C VAL A 92 -7.75 19.86 -1.04
N ASP A 93 -7.87 19.94 0.28
CA ASP A 93 -7.64 21.16 1.04
C ASP A 93 -6.93 20.89 2.39
N ARG A 94 -6.96 21.88 3.30
CA ARG A 94 -6.32 21.79 4.62
C ARG A 94 -6.99 20.79 5.57
N GLU A 95 -8.21 20.38 5.29
CA GLU A 95 -8.99 19.43 6.07
C GLU A 95 -8.93 18.01 5.47
N THR A 96 -8.19 17.81 4.38
CA THR A 96 -7.95 16.49 3.80
C THR A 96 -6.77 15.78 4.47
N LEU A 97 -6.99 14.53 4.92
CA LEU A 97 -5.88 13.64 5.28
C LEU A 97 -5.32 12.95 4.03
N ILE A 98 -4.05 13.19 3.74
CA ILE A 98 -3.33 12.51 2.65
C ILE A 98 -2.57 11.31 3.19
N VAL A 99 -2.77 10.15 2.58
CA VAL A 99 -1.95 8.94 2.79
C VAL A 99 -1.27 8.60 1.47
N ALA A 100 0.02 8.89 1.35
CA ALA A 100 0.79 8.63 0.13
C ALA A 100 1.60 7.35 0.26
N VAL A 101 1.43 6.44 -0.69
CA VAL A 101 2.18 5.18 -0.76
C VAL A 101 2.82 5.04 -2.13
N SER A 102 4.14 4.92 -2.13
CA SER A 102 4.94 4.70 -3.32
C SER A 102 6.05 3.71 -3.01
N TYR A 103 6.18 2.66 -3.82
CA TYR A 103 7.27 1.69 -3.67
C TYR A 103 8.62 2.31 -4.02
N SER A 104 8.66 3.17 -5.04
CA SER A 104 9.90 3.82 -5.51
C SER A 104 10.27 5.05 -4.69
N GLY A 105 9.29 5.67 -4.02
CA GLY A 105 9.43 6.98 -3.36
C GLY A 105 9.52 8.17 -4.32
N ASN A 106 9.52 7.93 -5.64
CA ASN A 106 9.69 8.95 -6.68
C ASN A 106 8.43 9.19 -7.51
N THR A 107 7.37 8.40 -7.24
CA THR A 107 6.07 8.51 -7.89
C THR A 107 5.19 9.46 -7.10
#